data_AF-A0A4R1I457-F1
#
_entry.id   AF-A0A4R1I457-F1
#
_cell.length_a   1.000
_cell.length_b   1.000
_cell.length_c   1.000
_cell.angle_alpha   90.00
_cell.angle_beta   90.00
_cell.angle_gamma   90.00
#
_symmetry.space_group_name_H-M   'P 1'
#
loop_
_entity.id
_entity.type
_entity.pdbx_description
1 polymer ?
#
loop_
_entity_poly.entity_id
_entity_poly.type
_entity_poly.pdbx_seq_one_letter_code
_entity_poly.pdbx_strand_id
1 'polypeptide(L)'
;MAAIDDDTRRVLLWALVAFLIWAALAYVMLPRLWTHHEHQPGIKRMPMVTQTKQGIPGDPINVGLVGTEQDILQAMNAAGWMPANPVTLKTSLAIIGSVLLRKPDPQAPVSPLYYDGRVEDLAFEKEIGRSADKRDHVRFWKVMDSGKDGGPVWLGSATYDRGVGLSHYTGAVTHHIGPNVDAARDLLIDDLKAAGMVRAVYQVTGLGPTLFGRNGGGDRYYTNGEVGFAKLTTNGAKNPDPPTIVASPPAVGVKDAVWSAAASLLGVD
;
A
#
# COMPACT_ATOMS: atom_id res chain seq x y z
N MET A 1 34.59 -34.88 -40.34
CA MET A 1 33.77 -34.46 -39.19
C MET A 1 33.54 -35.70 -38.35
N ALA A 2 34.15 -35.79 -37.17
CA ALA A 2 33.92 -36.92 -36.27
C ALA A 2 32.44 -36.90 -35.82
N ALA A 3 31.75 -38.03 -35.94
CA ALA A 3 30.39 -38.16 -35.43
C ALA A 3 30.42 -37.96 -33.91
N ILE A 4 29.58 -37.06 -33.41
CA ILE A 4 29.37 -36.86 -31.97
C ILE A 4 28.81 -38.19 -31.43
N ASP A 5 29.49 -38.77 -30.45
CA ASP A 5 29.01 -40.00 -29.81
C ASP A 5 27.67 -39.75 -29.10
N ASP A 6 26.89 -40.81 -28.92
CA ASP A 6 25.53 -40.75 -28.39
C ASP A 6 25.46 -40.20 -26.95
N ASP A 7 26.47 -40.46 -26.12
CA ASP A 7 26.54 -39.90 -24.76
C ASP A 7 26.77 -38.39 -24.81
N THR A 8 27.68 -37.94 -25.67
CA THR A 8 27.91 -36.50 -25.90
C THR A 8 26.64 -35.81 -26.40
N ARG A 9 25.86 -36.46 -27.28
CA ARG A 9 24.58 -35.93 -27.77
C ARG A 9 23.54 -35.82 -26.65
N ARG A 10 23.44 -36.80 -25.75
CA ARG A 10 22.53 -36.76 -24.59
C ARG A 10 22.90 -35.64 -23.62
N VAL A 11 24.19 -35.45 -23.32
CA VAL A 11 24.66 -34.36 -22.45
C VAL A 11 24.30 -33.00 -23.05
N LEU A 12 24.54 -32.80 -24.35
CA LEU A 12 24.19 -31.56 -25.04
C LEU A 12 22.67 -31.31 -25.05
N LEU A 13 21.85 -32.36 -25.21
CA LEU A 13 20.40 -32.25 -25.14
C LEU A 13 19.92 -31.83 -23.74
N TRP A 14 20.45 -32.44 -22.67
CA TRP A 14 20.09 -32.05 -21.30
C TRP A 14 20.57 -30.63 -20.96
N ALA A 15 21.76 -30.24 -21.43
CA ALA A 15 22.24 -28.87 -21.29
C ALA A 15 21.33 -27.86 -22.00
N LEU A 16 20.87 -28.19 -23.21
CA LEU A 16 19.91 -27.36 -23.95
C LEU A 16 18.57 -27.27 -23.23
N VAL A 17 18.04 -28.38 -22.71
CA VAL A 17 16.78 -28.38 -21.92
C VAL A 17 16.93 -27.52 -20.67
N ALA A 18 18.01 -27.68 -19.91
CA ALA A 18 18.28 -26.86 -18.73
C ALA A 18 18.41 -25.37 -19.09
N PHE A 19 19.10 -25.05 -20.19
CA PHE A 19 19.22 -23.68 -20.69
C PHE A 19 17.86 -23.09 -21.10
N LEU A 20 17.01 -23.85 -21.81
CA LEU A 20 15.67 -23.40 -22.19
C LEU A 20 14.76 -23.20 -20.98
N ILE A 21 14.81 -24.08 -19.98
CA ILE A 21 14.10 -23.93 -18.72
C ILE A 21 14.58 -22.65 -18.01
N TRP A 22 15.89 -22.48 -17.87
CA TRP A 22 16.47 -21.27 -17.27
C TRP A 22 16.05 -20.01 -18.03
N ALA A 23 16.10 -20.01 -19.37
CA ALA A 23 15.73 -18.87 -20.18
C ALA A 23 14.23 -18.55 -20.07
N ALA A 24 13.37 -19.56 -20.07
CA ALA A 24 11.93 -19.40 -19.85
C ALA A 24 11.64 -18.83 -18.45
N LEU A 25 12.31 -19.34 -17.41
CA LEU A 25 12.18 -18.82 -16.06
C LEU A 25 12.65 -17.37 -15.96
N ALA A 26 13.88 -17.08 -16.37
CA ALA A 26 14.53 -15.78 -16.20
C ALA A 26 13.91 -14.66 -17.04
N TYR A 27 13.53 -14.94 -18.30
CA TYR A 27 13.14 -13.90 -19.25
C TYR A 27 11.64 -13.87 -19.56
N VAL A 28 10.87 -14.88 -19.13
CA VAL A 28 9.45 -14.97 -19.45
C VAL A 28 8.59 -15.09 -18.20
N MET A 29 8.89 -16.04 -17.29
CA MET A 29 8.06 -16.27 -16.10
C MET A 29 8.36 -15.27 -14.98
N LEU A 30 9.62 -15.10 -14.57
CA LEU A 30 10.02 -14.19 -13.48
C LEU A 30 9.61 -12.73 -13.74
N PRO A 31 9.79 -12.14 -14.93
CA PRO A 31 9.34 -10.77 -15.18
C PRO A 31 7.83 -10.58 -15.06
N ARG A 32 7.03 -11.60 -15.43
CA ARG A 32 5.57 -11.57 -15.30
C ARG A 32 5.08 -11.81 -13.88
N LEU A 33 5.91 -12.45 -13.04
CA LEU A 33 5.64 -12.61 -11.61
C LEU A 33 5.80 -11.29 -10.85
N TRP A 34 6.64 -10.38 -11.33
CA TRP A 34 7.06 -9.20 -10.57
C TRP A 34 6.24 -7.93 -10.81
N THR A 35 5.46 -7.83 -11.89
CA THR A 35 4.71 -6.60 -12.19
C THR A 35 3.34 -6.89 -12.77
N HIS A 36 2.31 -6.26 -12.19
CA HIS A 36 0.94 -6.34 -12.64
C HIS A 36 0.23 -5.03 -12.30
N HIS A 37 -0.41 -4.42 -13.30
CA HIS A 37 -1.07 -3.11 -13.18
C HIS A 37 -2.36 -3.08 -14.00
N GLU A 38 -2.94 -4.25 -14.29
CA GLU A 38 -4.03 -4.39 -15.27
C GLU A 38 -5.26 -3.58 -14.84
N HIS A 39 -5.44 -3.38 -13.54
CA HIS A 39 -6.55 -2.63 -12.96
C HIS A 39 -6.28 -1.12 -12.85
N GLN A 40 -5.01 -0.69 -12.80
CA GLN A 40 -4.61 0.72 -12.79
C GLN A 40 -3.31 0.95 -13.59
N PRO A 41 -3.34 0.90 -14.93
CA PRO A 41 -2.12 1.04 -15.74
C PRO A 41 -1.48 2.44 -15.62
N GLY A 42 -2.28 3.46 -15.26
CA GLY A 42 -1.83 4.84 -15.12
C GLY A 42 -0.80 5.07 -14.01
N ILE A 43 -0.78 4.23 -12.97
CA ILE A 43 0.15 4.39 -11.85
C ILE A 43 1.49 3.67 -12.07
N LYS A 44 1.67 2.94 -13.18
CA LYS A 44 2.84 2.08 -13.45
C LYS A 44 4.19 2.79 -13.34
N ARG A 45 4.24 4.09 -13.60
CA ARG A 45 5.48 4.90 -13.57
C ARG A 45 5.54 5.86 -12.39
N MET A 46 4.56 5.81 -11.50
CA MET A 46 4.52 6.68 -10.34
C MET A 46 5.43 6.12 -9.24
N PRO A 47 6.05 6.97 -8.41
CA PRO A 47 6.83 6.50 -7.27
C PRO A 47 5.93 5.74 -6.30
N MET A 48 6.46 4.67 -5.69
CA MET A 48 5.75 3.86 -4.69
C MET A 48 6.32 4.05 -3.28
N VAL A 49 7.07 5.13 -3.09
CA VAL A 49 7.65 5.54 -1.81
C VAL A 49 7.48 7.04 -1.69
N THR A 50 7.01 7.48 -0.53
CA THR A 50 6.94 8.91 -0.18
C THR A 50 8.34 9.46 0.10
N GLN A 51 8.47 10.76 0.33
CA GLN A 51 9.74 11.39 0.66
C GLN A 51 9.58 12.39 1.80
N THR A 52 10.62 12.59 2.60
CA THR A 52 10.68 13.74 3.51
C THR A 52 10.95 15.02 2.70
N LYS A 53 10.84 16.19 3.34
CA LYS A 53 11.19 17.48 2.73
C LYS A 53 12.64 17.52 2.20
N GLN A 54 13.54 16.74 2.80
CA GLN A 54 14.95 16.63 2.42
C GLN A 54 15.20 15.57 1.33
N GLY A 55 14.15 14.91 0.81
CA GLY A 55 14.26 13.87 -0.21
C GLY A 55 14.66 12.50 0.34
N ILE A 56 14.62 12.28 1.67
CA ILE A 56 14.87 10.96 2.25
C ILE A 56 13.67 10.06 1.95
N PRO A 57 13.87 8.82 1.45
CA PRO A 57 12.78 7.86 1.26
C PRO A 57 11.95 7.68 2.53
N GLY A 58 10.64 7.89 2.41
CA GLY A 58 9.65 7.82 3.47
C GLY A 58 8.98 6.45 3.55
N ASP A 59 7.72 6.46 3.95
CA ASP A 59 6.87 5.28 4.01
C ASP A 59 6.45 4.82 2.59
N PRO A 60 6.20 3.52 2.38
CA PRO A 60 5.76 2.98 1.10
C PRO A 60 4.29 3.30 0.80
N ILE A 61 3.98 3.47 -0.48
CA ILE A 61 2.59 3.45 -0.95
C ILE A 61 2.10 2.00 -0.94
N ASN A 62 1.11 1.71 -0.12
CA ASN A 62 0.58 0.37 0.09
C ASN A 62 -0.95 0.29 -0.03
N VAL A 63 -1.66 1.42 -0.09
CA VAL A 63 -3.12 1.45 -0.28
C VAL A 63 -3.51 2.37 -1.43
N GLY A 64 -4.61 2.06 -2.10
CA GLY A 64 -5.20 2.93 -3.11
C GLY A 64 -6.73 2.96 -3.01
N LEU A 65 -7.33 4.11 -3.36
CA LEU A 65 -8.79 4.28 -3.37
C LEU A 65 -9.25 4.78 -4.74
N VAL A 66 -10.42 4.30 -5.18
CA VAL A 66 -11.12 4.83 -6.35
C VAL A 66 -12.45 5.43 -5.89
N GLY A 67 -12.60 6.74 -6.04
CA GLY A 67 -13.76 7.49 -5.56
C GLY A 67 -13.51 8.99 -5.53
N THR A 68 -14.58 9.77 -5.37
CA THR A 68 -14.47 11.21 -5.13
C THR A 68 -13.93 11.49 -3.72
N GLU A 69 -13.45 12.71 -3.48
CA GLU A 69 -13.05 13.15 -2.14
C GLU A 69 -14.19 12.98 -1.12
N GLN A 70 -15.42 13.28 -1.53
CA GLN A 70 -16.62 13.06 -0.72
C GLN A 70 -16.83 11.57 -0.39
N ASP A 71 -16.65 10.67 -1.35
CA ASP A 71 -16.79 9.23 -1.11
C ASP A 71 -15.75 8.74 -0.09
N ILE A 72 -14.51 9.22 -0.18
CA ILE A 72 -13.45 8.88 0.77
C ILE A 72 -13.82 9.35 2.17
N LEU A 73 -14.18 10.63 2.33
CA LEU A 73 -14.54 11.19 3.64
C LEU A 73 -15.69 10.42 4.28
N GLN A 74 -16.72 10.09 3.51
CA GLN A 74 -17.87 9.33 4.00
C GLN A 74 -17.50 7.89 4.35
N ALA A 75 -16.67 7.25 3.53
CA ALA A 75 -16.22 5.89 3.76
C ALA A 75 -15.34 5.77 5.01
N MET A 76 -14.38 6.68 5.17
CA MET A 76 -13.49 6.74 6.34
C MET A 76 -14.28 7.01 7.62
N ASN A 77 -15.21 7.96 7.60
CA ASN A 77 -16.06 8.25 8.75
C ASN A 77 -16.95 7.05 9.13
N ALA A 78 -17.56 6.37 8.15
CA ALA A 78 -18.36 5.18 8.40
C ALA A 78 -17.54 4.00 8.94
N ALA A 79 -16.26 3.94 8.60
CA ALA A 79 -15.28 2.97 9.08
C ALA A 79 -14.64 3.33 10.44
N GLY A 80 -15.01 4.47 11.03
CA GLY A 80 -14.51 4.93 12.33
C GLY A 80 -13.12 5.58 12.27
N TRP A 81 -12.66 5.98 11.09
CA TRP A 81 -11.42 6.72 10.90
C TRP A 81 -11.68 8.23 10.99
N MET A 82 -10.87 8.94 11.78
CA MET A 82 -11.03 10.36 12.07
C MET A 82 -10.03 11.21 11.27
N PRO A 83 -10.40 12.43 10.82
CA PRO A 83 -9.47 13.35 10.17
C PRO A 83 -8.25 13.70 11.05
N ALA A 84 -7.05 13.52 10.52
CA ALA A 84 -5.79 13.69 11.26
C ALA A 84 -5.08 15.05 11.00
N ASN A 85 -5.50 15.82 9.99
CA ASN A 85 -4.94 17.14 9.70
C ASN A 85 -6.01 18.23 9.54
N PRO A 86 -5.66 19.52 9.70
CA PRO A 86 -6.64 20.62 9.64
C PRO A 86 -7.32 20.78 8.28
N VAL A 87 -6.68 20.38 7.18
CA VAL A 87 -7.26 20.44 5.83
C VAL A 87 -8.40 19.44 5.73
N THR A 88 -8.12 18.16 6.03
CA THR A 88 -9.12 17.09 6.08
C THR A 88 -10.24 17.43 7.05
N LEU A 89 -9.92 18.02 8.20
CA LEU A 89 -10.88 18.45 9.21
C LEU A 89 -11.89 19.47 8.64
N LYS A 90 -11.39 20.52 7.98
CA LYS A 90 -12.22 21.56 7.37
C LYS A 90 -13.15 20.98 6.30
N THR A 91 -12.61 20.12 5.43
CA THR A 91 -13.42 19.48 4.39
C THR A 91 -14.45 18.53 5.00
N SER A 92 -14.06 17.72 6.00
CA SER A 92 -14.98 16.79 6.68
C SER A 92 -16.15 17.53 7.33
N LEU A 93 -15.86 18.64 8.02
CA LEU A 93 -16.88 19.50 8.64
C LEU A 93 -17.87 20.05 7.60
N ALA A 94 -17.38 20.47 6.43
CA ALA A 94 -18.21 20.99 5.36
C ALA A 94 -19.10 19.92 4.70
N ILE A 95 -18.62 18.68 4.60
CA ILE A 95 -19.29 17.62 3.82
C ILE A 95 -20.15 16.70 4.68
N ILE A 96 -19.71 16.36 5.90
CA ILE A 96 -20.34 15.35 6.77
C ILE A 96 -21.01 16.02 8.00
N GLY A 97 -20.74 17.31 8.23
CA GLY A 97 -21.23 18.04 9.40
C GLY A 97 -20.31 17.90 10.61
N SER A 98 -20.81 18.20 11.81
CA SER A 98 -20.07 18.04 13.07
C SER A 98 -19.86 16.57 13.40
N VAL A 99 -18.96 15.91 12.68
CA VAL A 99 -18.27 14.73 13.21
C VAL A 99 -17.74 15.16 14.59
N LEU A 100 -17.84 14.30 15.60
CA LEU A 100 -17.27 14.53 16.94
C LEU A 100 -15.75 14.56 16.82
N LEU A 101 -15.24 15.65 16.28
CA LEU A 101 -13.84 15.81 15.94
C LEU A 101 -13.11 16.16 17.21
N ARG A 102 -12.33 15.21 17.71
CA ARG A 102 -11.23 15.55 18.62
C ARG A 102 -10.30 16.51 17.88
N LYS A 103 -9.78 17.49 18.62
CA LYS A 103 -8.73 18.36 18.08
C LYS A 103 -7.55 17.47 17.67
N PRO A 104 -6.99 17.67 16.47
CA PRO A 104 -5.70 17.07 16.11
C PRO A 104 -4.70 17.34 17.24
N ASP A 105 -3.93 16.33 17.63
CA ASP A 105 -2.99 16.43 18.75
C ASP A 105 -2.00 17.58 18.50
N PRO A 106 -2.01 18.66 19.32
CA PRO A 106 -1.06 19.75 19.18
C PRO A 106 0.39 19.35 19.45
N GLN A 107 0.65 18.18 20.05
CA GLN A 107 1.97 17.65 20.40
C GLN A 107 2.61 16.82 19.28
N ALA A 108 1.97 16.64 18.13
CA ALA A 108 2.47 15.81 17.04
C ALA A 108 2.99 16.68 15.87
N PRO A 109 4.19 17.28 15.94
CA PRO A 109 4.86 17.81 14.75
C PRO A 109 5.35 16.61 13.92
N VAL A 110 4.42 15.88 13.31
CA VAL A 110 4.78 14.86 12.33
C VAL A 110 5.34 15.61 11.13
N SER A 111 6.57 15.30 10.75
CA SER A 111 7.12 15.87 9.52
C SER A 111 6.24 15.43 8.36
N PRO A 112 5.77 16.35 7.50
CA PRO A 112 4.95 15.97 6.36
C PRO A 112 5.74 15.03 5.46
N LEU A 113 5.07 13.98 5.00
CA LEU A 113 5.55 13.15 3.90
C LEU A 113 5.05 13.75 2.59
N TYR A 114 5.91 13.70 1.59
CA TYR A 114 5.68 14.25 0.27
C TYR A 114 5.53 13.11 -0.72
N TYR A 115 4.54 13.25 -1.59
CA TYR A 115 4.37 12.41 -2.76
C TYR A 115 4.44 13.30 -4.00
N ASP A 116 5.41 13.04 -4.87
CA ASP A 116 5.66 13.87 -6.06
C ASP A 116 5.79 15.38 -5.73
N GLY A 117 6.51 15.69 -4.65
CA GLY A 117 6.72 17.06 -4.17
C GLY A 117 5.51 17.71 -3.48
N ARG A 118 4.40 17.01 -3.31
CA ARG A 118 3.17 17.51 -2.66
C ARG A 118 2.95 16.87 -1.29
N VAL A 119 2.48 17.68 -0.33
CA VAL A 119 1.93 17.18 0.93
C VAL A 119 0.63 16.42 0.68
N GLU A 120 0.18 15.64 1.65
CA GLU A 120 -1.06 14.86 1.53
C GLU A 120 -2.29 15.74 1.32
N ASP A 121 -3.23 15.24 0.52
CA ASP A 121 -4.51 15.89 0.29
C ASP A 121 -5.49 15.55 1.42
N LEU A 122 -5.47 14.30 1.90
CA LEU A 122 -6.26 13.81 3.03
C LEU A 122 -5.40 13.00 4.01
N ALA A 123 -5.71 13.06 5.30
CA ALA A 123 -5.09 12.25 6.34
C ALA A 123 -6.12 11.79 7.37
N PHE A 124 -6.04 10.53 7.77
CA PHE A 124 -6.93 9.94 8.75
C PHE A 124 -6.19 9.10 9.78
N GLU A 125 -6.72 9.03 10.99
CA GLU A 125 -6.21 8.24 12.09
C GLU A 125 -7.31 7.41 12.75
N LYS A 126 -6.92 6.28 13.32
CA LYS A 126 -7.78 5.43 14.15
C LYS A 126 -7.03 5.09 15.45
N GLU A 127 -7.54 5.61 16.57
CA GLU A 127 -6.95 5.40 17.89
C GLU A 127 -7.01 3.91 18.30
N ILE A 128 -5.91 3.38 18.85
CA ILE A 128 -5.90 2.06 19.49
C ILE A 128 -5.90 2.23 21.01
N GLY A 129 -7.03 1.93 21.65
CA GLY A 129 -7.18 1.97 23.09
C GLY A 129 -7.43 3.39 23.62
N ARG A 130 -6.72 3.79 24.68
CA ARG A 130 -6.91 5.09 25.38
C ARG A 130 -5.70 6.04 25.32
N SER A 131 -4.61 5.66 24.65
CA SER A 131 -3.42 6.51 24.51
C SER A 131 -3.28 7.04 23.09
N ALA A 132 -2.92 8.32 22.96
CA ALA A 132 -2.62 8.97 21.68
C ALA A 132 -1.33 8.45 21.02
N ASP A 133 -0.51 7.69 21.75
CA ASP A 133 0.80 7.22 21.28
C ASP A 133 0.71 6.10 20.25
N LYS A 134 -0.44 5.42 20.15
CA LYS A 134 -0.66 4.27 19.28
C LYS A 134 -1.91 4.45 18.44
N ARG A 135 -1.73 4.50 17.14
CA ARG A 135 -2.80 4.73 16.17
C ARG A 135 -2.43 4.19 14.82
N ASP A 136 -3.41 3.70 14.09
CA ASP A 136 -3.25 3.52 12.65
C ASP A 136 -3.45 4.86 11.96
N HIS A 137 -2.63 5.14 10.95
CA HIS A 137 -2.65 6.39 10.21
C HIS A 137 -2.55 6.08 8.72
N VAL A 138 -3.34 6.78 7.93
CA VAL A 138 -3.22 6.79 6.48
C VAL A 138 -3.21 8.21 5.92
N ARG A 139 -2.32 8.44 4.96
CA ARG A 139 -2.27 9.66 4.13
C ARG A 139 -2.66 9.32 2.71
N PHE A 140 -3.40 10.21 2.04
CA PHE A 140 -3.82 10.03 0.65
C PHE A 140 -3.45 11.23 -0.23
N TRP A 141 -3.09 10.92 -1.47
CA TRP A 141 -2.83 11.87 -2.55
C TRP A 141 -3.70 11.52 -3.74
N LYS A 142 -4.41 12.50 -4.30
CA LYS A 142 -5.13 12.34 -5.55
C LYS A 142 -4.14 12.36 -6.70
N VAL A 143 -3.96 11.21 -7.36
CA VAL A 143 -2.95 11.06 -8.42
C VAL A 143 -3.53 11.10 -9.82
N MET A 144 -4.83 10.82 -9.98
CA MET A 144 -5.52 10.88 -11.28
C MET A 144 -6.97 11.33 -11.09
N ASP A 145 -7.48 12.13 -12.03
CA ASP A 145 -8.91 12.50 -12.06
C ASP A 145 -9.81 11.36 -12.53
N SER A 146 -9.28 10.43 -13.32
CA SER A 146 -10.02 9.27 -13.80
C SER A 146 -9.07 8.10 -14.06
N GLY A 147 -9.26 7.00 -13.32
CA GLY A 147 -8.58 5.72 -13.56
C GLY A 147 -9.31 4.86 -14.59
N LYS A 148 -8.87 3.61 -14.75
CA LYS A 148 -9.50 2.64 -15.67
C LYS A 148 -11.01 2.47 -15.43
N ASP A 149 -11.41 2.59 -14.17
CA ASP A 149 -12.78 2.42 -13.69
C ASP A 149 -13.63 3.70 -13.73
N GLY A 150 -13.11 4.78 -14.32
CA GLY A 150 -13.84 6.03 -14.58
C GLY A 150 -13.88 7.02 -13.40
N GLY A 151 -13.45 6.63 -12.20
CA GLY A 151 -13.41 7.49 -11.01
C GLY A 151 -12.00 8.02 -10.67
N PRO A 152 -11.91 9.07 -9.83
CA PRO A 152 -10.61 9.57 -9.37
C PRO A 152 -9.83 8.51 -8.60
N VAL A 153 -8.50 8.52 -8.78
CA VAL A 153 -7.59 7.56 -8.18
C VAL A 153 -6.73 8.25 -7.14
N TRP A 154 -6.65 7.62 -5.97
CA TRP A 154 -5.87 8.07 -4.84
C TRP A 154 -4.86 6.99 -4.47
N LEU A 155 -3.63 7.40 -4.20
CA LEU A 155 -2.61 6.56 -3.60
C LEU A 155 -2.42 6.98 -2.16
N GLY A 156 -2.13 6.01 -1.30
CA GLY A 156 -1.94 6.25 0.12
C GLY A 156 -0.87 5.41 0.76
N SER A 157 -0.43 5.92 1.89
CA SER A 157 0.57 5.31 2.77
C SER A 157 -0.11 5.06 4.11
N ALA A 158 -0.46 3.80 4.38
CA ALA A 158 -1.04 3.36 5.64
C ALA A 158 0.05 2.75 6.53
N THR A 159 0.19 3.25 7.75
CA THR A 159 1.18 2.80 8.72
C THR A 159 0.57 2.75 10.11
N TYR A 160 1.16 1.93 10.98
CA TYR A 160 0.81 1.87 12.39
C TYR A 160 1.84 2.68 13.19
N ASP A 161 1.44 3.80 13.80
CA ASP A 161 2.27 4.55 14.72
C ASP A 161 2.34 3.79 16.05
N ARG A 162 3.55 3.40 16.48
CA ARG A 162 3.78 2.65 17.73
C ARG A 162 4.26 3.51 18.90
N GLY A 163 4.58 4.78 18.66
CA GLY A 163 5.01 5.74 19.67
C GLY A 163 5.80 6.93 19.12
N VAL A 164 6.11 7.88 19.99
CA VAL A 164 6.98 9.03 19.69
C VAL A 164 8.43 8.72 20.11
N GLY A 165 9.40 9.17 19.33
CA GLY A 165 10.82 9.04 19.64
C GLY A 165 11.68 9.99 18.80
N LEU A 166 12.97 9.67 18.67
CA LEU A 166 13.91 10.45 17.86
C LEU A 166 14.24 9.72 16.57
N SER A 167 14.25 10.45 15.46
CA SER A 167 14.68 9.94 14.15
C SER A 167 16.09 9.37 14.25
N HIS A 168 16.28 8.18 13.69
CA HIS A 168 17.58 7.52 13.61
C HIS A 168 18.56 8.24 12.67
N TYR A 169 18.07 9.17 11.85
CA TYR A 169 18.89 9.92 10.90
C TYR A 169 19.22 11.33 11.36
N THR A 170 18.26 12.01 12.01
CA THR A 170 18.42 13.45 12.33
C THR A 170 18.36 13.75 13.81
N GLY A 171 17.94 12.80 14.66
CA GLY A 171 17.68 13.06 16.08
C GLY A 171 16.48 13.98 16.34
N ALA A 172 15.72 14.37 15.30
CA ALA A 172 14.49 15.14 15.46
C ALA A 172 13.37 14.28 16.04
N VAL A 173 12.46 14.89 16.79
CA VAL A 173 11.26 14.20 17.29
C VAL A 173 10.42 13.71 16.10
N THR A 174 10.07 12.43 16.10
CA THR A 174 9.26 11.77 15.06
C THR A 174 8.35 10.72 15.69
N HIS A 175 7.32 10.32 14.95
CA HIS A 175 6.60 9.09 15.23
C HIS A 175 7.38 7.92 14.66
N HIS A 176 7.39 6.82 15.40
CA HIS A 176 7.90 5.54 14.97
C HIS A 176 6.78 4.66 14.46
N ILE A 177 7.01 3.99 13.33
CA ILE A 177 6.05 3.05 12.75
C ILE A 177 6.33 1.60 13.16
N GLY A 178 5.29 0.77 13.18
CA GLY A 178 5.41 -0.68 13.21
C GLY A 178 5.98 -1.22 11.89
N PRO A 179 6.71 -2.34 11.93
CA PRO A 179 7.40 -2.85 10.75
C PRO A 179 6.47 -3.52 9.72
N ASN A 180 5.30 -4.04 10.14
CA ASN A 180 4.33 -4.67 9.25
C ASN A 180 3.40 -3.62 8.62
N VAL A 181 3.81 -3.04 7.49
CA VAL A 181 2.96 -2.05 6.80
C VAL A 181 1.80 -2.70 6.04
N ASP A 182 1.89 -4.00 5.76
CA ASP A 182 0.80 -4.76 5.14
C ASP A 182 -0.38 -4.92 6.10
N ALA A 183 -0.11 -5.13 7.40
CA ALA A 183 -1.15 -5.19 8.42
C ALA A 183 -1.95 -3.89 8.52
N ALA A 184 -1.30 -2.73 8.42
CA ALA A 184 -1.97 -1.42 8.42
C ALA A 184 -2.84 -1.22 7.17
N ARG A 185 -2.33 -1.64 5.99
CA ARG A 185 -3.11 -1.65 4.74
C ARG A 185 -4.34 -2.54 4.87
N ASP A 186 -4.17 -3.76 5.35
CA ASP A 186 -5.23 -4.76 5.39
C ASP A 186 -6.31 -4.37 6.40
N LEU A 187 -5.93 -3.84 7.57
CA LEU A 187 -6.85 -3.26 8.56
C LEU A 187 -7.74 -2.17 7.95
N LEU A 188 -7.14 -1.20 7.25
CA LEU A 188 -7.88 -0.11 6.60
C LEU A 188 -8.87 -0.65 5.56
N ILE A 189 -8.43 -1.57 4.71
CA ILE A 189 -9.30 -2.16 3.68
C ILE A 189 -10.45 -2.93 4.34
N ASP A 190 -10.18 -3.72 5.37
CA ASP A 190 -11.20 -4.52 6.06
C ASP A 190 -12.19 -3.66 6.84
N ASP A 191 -11.75 -2.58 7.47
CA ASP A 191 -12.63 -1.58 8.08
C ASP A 191 -13.60 -0.97 7.06
N LEU A 192 -13.10 -0.61 5.87
CA LEU A 192 -13.94 -0.06 4.80
C LEU A 192 -14.95 -1.10 4.28
N LYS A 193 -14.55 -2.38 4.16
CA LYS A 193 -15.48 -3.47 3.81
C LYS A 193 -16.54 -3.66 4.89
N ALA A 194 -16.15 -3.70 6.16
CA ALA A 194 -17.06 -3.89 7.29
C ALA A 194 -18.07 -2.74 7.42
N ALA A 195 -17.66 -1.52 7.07
CA ALA A 195 -18.55 -0.36 6.99
C ALA A 195 -19.57 -0.43 5.83
N GLY A 196 -19.41 -1.40 4.91
CA GLY A 196 -20.20 -1.51 3.69
C GLY A 196 -19.83 -0.46 2.64
N MET A 197 -18.62 0.11 2.70
CA MET A 197 -18.25 1.27 1.89
C MET A 197 -17.48 0.92 0.62
N VAL A 198 -17.29 -0.37 0.34
CA VAL A 198 -16.47 -0.88 -0.76
C VAL A 198 -17.32 -1.69 -1.73
N ARG A 199 -17.18 -1.43 -3.04
CA ARG A 199 -17.78 -2.21 -4.13
C ARG A 199 -16.88 -3.33 -4.63
N ALA A 200 -15.59 -3.04 -4.75
CA ALA A 200 -14.61 -4.02 -5.22
C ALA A 200 -13.25 -3.81 -4.56
N VAL A 201 -12.49 -4.89 -4.43
CA VAL A 201 -11.10 -4.88 -3.97
C VAL A 201 -10.24 -5.61 -4.98
N TYR A 202 -9.07 -5.05 -5.27
CA TYR A 202 -8.07 -5.66 -6.14
C TYR A 202 -6.66 -5.23 -5.72
N GLN A 203 -5.64 -5.85 -6.28
CA GLN A 203 -4.25 -5.48 -6.06
C GLN A 203 -3.59 -5.01 -7.35
N VAL A 204 -2.57 -4.19 -7.19
CA VAL A 204 -1.62 -3.79 -8.24
C VAL A 204 -0.24 -3.67 -7.62
N THR A 205 0.80 -3.84 -8.45
CA THR A 205 2.18 -3.73 -8.02
C THR A 205 2.50 -2.36 -7.45
N GLY A 206 3.03 -2.36 -6.23
CA GLY A 206 3.57 -1.20 -5.54
C GLY A 206 5.09 -1.19 -5.58
N LEU A 207 5.71 -1.08 -4.40
CA LEU A 207 7.16 -1.06 -4.24
C LEU A 207 7.84 -2.38 -4.66
N GLY A 208 7.10 -3.49 -4.65
CA GLY A 208 7.66 -4.84 -4.77
C GLY A 208 8.12 -5.41 -3.41
N PRO A 209 8.28 -6.75 -3.30
CA PRO A 209 8.57 -7.41 -2.04
C PRO A 209 9.82 -6.83 -1.36
N THR A 210 9.69 -6.44 -0.09
CA THR A 210 10.73 -5.70 0.65
C THR A 210 10.83 -6.23 2.07
N LEU A 211 12.01 -6.72 2.48
CA LEU A 211 12.27 -7.25 3.85
C LEU A 211 13.00 -6.27 4.78
N PHE A 212 13.79 -5.37 4.22
CA PHE A 212 14.70 -4.49 4.97
C PHE A 212 14.47 -3.01 4.63
N GLY A 213 13.20 -2.65 4.38
CA GLY A 213 12.80 -1.28 4.08
C GLY A 213 13.10 -0.35 5.25
N ARG A 214 13.35 0.93 4.95
CA ARG A 214 13.48 1.98 5.96
C ARG A 214 12.72 3.23 5.55
N ASN A 215 12.04 3.84 6.50
CA ASN A 215 11.32 5.09 6.25
C ASN A 215 12.17 6.33 6.54
N GLY A 216 11.56 7.51 6.44
CA GLY A 216 12.24 8.80 6.59
C GLY A 216 12.78 9.08 7.99
N GLY A 217 12.28 8.37 9.01
CA GLY A 217 12.81 8.38 10.38
C GLY A 217 13.84 7.27 10.65
N GLY A 218 14.02 6.36 9.69
CA GLY A 218 14.92 5.21 9.76
C GLY A 218 14.31 3.96 10.39
N ASP A 219 13.01 3.96 10.70
CA ASP A 219 12.30 2.76 11.15
C ASP A 219 12.30 1.68 10.07
N ARG A 220 12.43 0.43 10.49
CA ARG A 220 12.37 -0.71 9.57
C ARG A 220 10.94 -1.06 9.23
N TYR A 221 10.71 -1.45 7.98
CA TYR A 221 9.46 -2.06 7.55
C TYR A 221 9.68 -3.21 6.57
N TYR A 222 8.65 -4.05 6.43
CA TYR A 222 8.55 -5.10 5.42
C TYR A 222 7.17 -5.10 4.76
N THR A 223 7.11 -5.52 3.50
CA THR A 223 5.86 -5.60 2.71
C THR A 223 5.98 -6.66 1.60
N ASN A 224 4.87 -7.30 1.27
CA ASN A 224 4.70 -8.13 0.08
C ASN A 224 4.82 -7.34 -1.24
N GLY A 225 4.87 -6.00 -1.15
CA GLY A 225 5.14 -5.10 -2.26
C GLY A 225 3.93 -4.67 -3.06
N GLU A 226 2.72 -5.00 -2.59
CA GLU A 226 1.48 -4.76 -3.31
C GLU A 226 0.70 -3.58 -2.74
N VAL A 227 0.02 -2.85 -3.63
CA VAL A 227 -0.95 -1.84 -3.27
C VAL A 227 -2.34 -2.47 -3.24
N GLY A 228 -2.97 -2.45 -2.07
CA GLY A 228 -4.36 -2.89 -1.90
C GLY A 228 -5.31 -1.78 -2.32
N PHE A 229 -6.10 -2.01 -3.35
CA PHE A 229 -7.07 -1.04 -3.85
C PHE A 229 -8.49 -1.34 -3.38
N ALA A 230 -9.20 -0.32 -2.92
CA ALA A 230 -10.65 -0.37 -2.72
C ALA A 230 -11.38 0.61 -3.64
N LYS A 231 -12.32 0.09 -4.43
CA LYS A 231 -13.29 0.90 -5.17
C LYS A 231 -14.45 1.24 -4.25
N LEU A 232 -14.62 2.52 -3.94
CA LEU A 232 -15.61 2.96 -2.98
C LEU A 232 -17.03 2.95 -3.56
N THR A 233 -17.99 2.90 -2.65
CA THR A 233 -19.37 3.26 -2.93
C THR A 233 -19.49 4.75 -3.20
N THR A 234 -20.56 5.14 -3.89
CA THR A 234 -20.80 6.53 -4.29
C THR A 234 -21.83 7.17 -3.37
N ASN A 235 -21.63 8.43 -2.99
CA ASN A 235 -22.58 9.24 -2.21
C ASN A 235 -22.97 8.63 -0.85
N GLY A 236 -22.08 7.84 -0.23
CA GLY A 236 -22.29 7.33 1.12
C GLY A 236 -23.28 6.16 1.20
N ALA A 237 -23.74 5.68 0.05
CA ALA A 237 -24.66 4.55 -0.04
C ALA A 237 -23.91 3.25 0.26
N LYS A 238 -24.26 2.58 1.37
CA LYS A 238 -23.68 1.29 1.70
C LYS A 238 -23.94 0.26 0.60
N ASN A 239 -22.93 -0.56 0.34
CA ASN A 239 -23.03 -1.72 -0.54
C ASN A 239 -23.90 -2.78 0.15
N PRO A 240 -25.04 -3.18 -0.44
CA PRO A 240 -25.89 -4.22 0.15
C PRO A 240 -25.26 -5.62 0.07
N ASP A 241 -24.32 -5.82 -0.86
CA ASP A 241 -23.67 -7.09 -1.12
C ASP A 241 -22.21 -7.09 -0.66
N PRO A 242 -21.60 -8.27 -0.42
CA PRO A 242 -20.17 -8.36 -0.19
C PRO A 242 -19.37 -7.73 -1.35
N PRO A 243 -18.26 -7.03 -1.05
CA PRO A 243 -17.40 -6.46 -2.09
C PRO A 243 -16.90 -7.54 -3.05
N THR A 244 -16.89 -7.22 -4.35
CA THR A 244 -16.28 -8.11 -5.35
C THR A 244 -14.78 -8.17 -5.13
N ILE A 245 -14.24 -9.35 -4.83
CA ILE A 245 -12.79 -9.56 -4.73
C ILE A 245 -12.27 -9.96 -6.11
N VAL A 246 -11.53 -9.07 -6.77
CA VAL A 246 -10.91 -9.36 -8.05
C VAL A 246 -9.61 -10.09 -7.78
N ALA A 247 -9.53 -11.35 -8.22
CA ALA A 247 -8.34 -12.16 -8.04
C ALA A 247 -7.14 -11.55 -8.79
N SER A 248 -6.01 -11.46 -8.10
CA SER A 248 -4.73 -11.15 -8.73
C SER A 248 -4.38 -12.24 -9.76
N PRO A 249 -3.60 -11.92 -10.81
CA PRO A 249 -3.14 -12.93 -11.76
C PRO A 249 -2.51 -14.14 -11.04
N PRO A 250 -2.68 -15.39 -11.53
CA PRO A 250 -2.19 -16.59 -10.82
C PRO A 250 -0.71 -16.53 -10.41
N ALA A 251 0.11 -15.86 -11.21
CA ALA A 251 1.51 -15.61 -10.94
C ALA A 251 1.72 -14.83 -9.62
N VAL A 252 0.92 -13.79 -9.38
CA VAL A 252 0.99 -12.97 -8.15
C VAL A 252 0.61 -13.80 -6.93
N GLY A 253 -0.41 -14.68 -7.05
CA GLY A 253 -0.78 -15.59 -5.97
C GLY A 253 0.34 -16.55 -5.56
N VAL A 254 1.12 -17.06 -6.52
CA VAL A 254 2.32 -17.87 -6.24
C VAL A 254 3.38 -17.03 -5.52
N LYS A 255 3.61 -15.79 -5.97
CA LYS A 255 4.56 -14.86 -5.34
C LYS A 255 4.17 -14.57 -3.88
N ASP A 256 2.90 -14.28 -3.62
CA ASP A 256 2.41 -13.97 -2.28
C ASP A 256 2.48 -15.19 -1.34
N ALA A 257 2.23 -16.39 -1.84
CA ALA A 257 2.41 -17.64 -1.08
C ALA A 257 3.87 -17.88 -0.71
N VAL A 258 4.81 -17.65 -1.65
CA VAL A 258 6.25 -17.75 -1.38
C VAL A 258 6.69 -16.69 -0.37
N TRP A 259 6.19 -15.46 -0.50
CA TRP A 259 6.46 -14.39 0.44
C TRP A 259 5.99 -14.74 1.85
N SER A 260 4.73 -15.17 1.99
CA SER A 260 4.17 -15.58 3.29
C SER A 260 5.00 -16.71 3.91
N ALA A 261 5.38 -17.74 3.15
CA ALA A 261 6.23 -18.81 3.66
C ALA A 261 7.61 -18.31 4.10
N ALA A 262 8.22 -17.39 3.35
CA ALA A 262 9.52 -16.81 3.69
C ALA A 262 9.45 -15.89 4.92
N ALA A 263 8.40 -15.08 5.05
CA ALA A 263 8.14 -14.23 6.21
C ALA A 263 8.00 -15.08 7.49
N SER A 264 7.24 -16.18 7.41
CA SER A 264 7.06 -17.11 8.54
C SER A 264 8.38 -17.76 8.96
N LEU A 265 9.22 -18.16 8.01
CA LEU A 265 10.53 -18.74 8.29
C LEU A 265 11.51 -17.73 8.91
N LEU A 266 11.38 -16.45 8.55
CA LEU A 266 12.22 -15.37 9.06
C LEU A 266 11.68 -14.73 10.35
N GLY A 267 10.50 -15.17 10.83
CA GLY A 267 9.85 -14.64 12.04
C GLY A 267 9.38 -13.19 11.89
N VAL A 268 8.97 -12.82 10.67
CA VAL A 268 8.50 -11.46 10.32
C VAL A 268 6.99 -11.43 10.03
N ASP A 269 6.21 -12.34 10.62
CA ASP A 269 4.75 -12.34 10.49
C ASP A 269 4.11 -11.34 11.47
#